data_AF-A0A9P7Y8K0-F1
#
_entry.id   AF-A0A9P7Y8K0-F1
#
_cell.length_a   1.000
_cell.length_b   1.000
_cell.length_c   1.000
_cell.angle_alpha   90.00
_cell.angle_beta   90.00
_cell.angle_gamma   90.00
#
_symmetry.space_group_name_H-M   'P 1'
#
loop_
_entity.id
_entity.type
_entity.pdbx_description
1 polymer ?
#
loop_
_entity_poly.entity_id
_entity_poly.type
_entity_poly.pdbx_seq_one_letter_code
_entity_poly.pdbx_strand_id
1 'polypeptide(L)' 'MCTQIYHVYQCGCRMKGEFKQCDEKYNAETNLQCDRTNNDDVVSRNYCSKHMPKEGKATTQYVGRQANR' A
#
# COMPACT_ATOMS: atom_id res chain seq x y z
N MET A 1 6.75 17.46 9.63
CA MET A 1 7.43 16.46 8.79
C MET A 1 6.41 15.78 7.90
N CYS A 2 6.67 15.72 6.60
CA CYS A 2 5.79 15.03 5.66
C CYS A 2 5.84 13.51 5.89
N THR A 3 4.80 12.80 5.45
CA THR A 3 4.67 11.36 5.61
C THR A 3 4.46 10.68 4.26
N GLN A 4 5.32 9.73 3.93
CA GLN A 4 5.12 8.82 2.80
C GLN A 4 4.36 7.59 3.27
N ILE A 5 3.14 7.42 2.74
CA ILE A 5 2.34 6.21 2.97
C ILE A 5 2.84 5.10 2.05
N TYR A 6 2.95 3.89 2.59
CA TYR A 6 3.16 2.67 1.83
C TYR A 6 2.02 1.69 2.09
N HIS A 7 1.51 1.05 1.04
CA HIS A 7 0.55 -0.02 1.17
C HIS A 7 1.27 -1.36 1.26
N VAL A 8 1.04 -2.09 2.36
CA VAL A 8 1.56 -3.44 2.58
C VAL A 8 0.43 -4.42 2.29
N TYR A 9 0.54 -5.19 1.22
CA TYR A 9 -0.49 -6.14 0.79
C TYR A 9 -0.38 -7.48 1.53
N GLN A 10 -1.47 -8.24 1.56
CA GLN A 10 -1.50 -9.56 2.21
C GLN A 10 -0.48 -10.55 1.60
N CYS A 11 -0.11 -10.38 0.33
CA CYS A 11 0.96 -11.15 -0.31
C CYS A 11 2.38 -10.74 0.08
N GLY A 12 2.55 -9.79 1.00
CA GLY A 12 3.85 -9.26 1.44
C GLY A 12 4.45 -8.19 0.52
N CYS A 13 3.80 -7.88 -0.60
CA CYS A 13 4.26 -6.78 -1.46
C CYS A 13 4.08 -5.42 -0.77
N ARG A 14 5.02 -4.50 -0.99
CA ARG A 14 4.93 -3.10 -0.55
C ARG A 14 4.88 -2.18 -1.76
N MET A 15 3.98 -1.19 -1.75
CA MET A 15 3.82 -0.21 -2.83
C MET A 15 3.77 1.20 -2.27
N LYS A 16 4.40 2.15 -2.97
CA LYS A 16 4.38 3.57 -2.62
C LYS A 16 2.96 4.13 -2.84
N GLY A 17 2.39 4.68 -1.79
CA GLY A 17 1.07 5.33 -1.80
C GLY A 17 1.18 6.85 -1.77
N GLU A 18 0.22 7.48 -1.11
CA GLU A 18 0.13 8.94 -0.99
C GLU A 18 1.30 9.56 -0.21
N PHE A 19 1.71 10.75 -0.62
CA PHE A 19 2.65 11.58 0.14
C PHE A 19 1.87 12.70 0.83
N LYS A 20 1.77 12.63 2.15
CA LYS A 20 1.03 13.58 2.97
C LYS A 20 1.96 14.71 3.40
N GLN A 21 1.60 15.92 3.02
CA GLN A 21 2.27 17.11 3.50
C GLN A 21 1.91 17.35 4.97
N CYS A 22 2.84 17.87 5.78
CA CYS A 22 2.51 18.20 7.16
C CYS A 22 1.68 19.47 7.25
N ASP A 23 0.87 19.55 8.30
CA ASP A 23 -0.06 20.66 8.58
C ASP A 23 0.63 22.03 8.52
N GLU A 24 1.86 22.16 9.00
CA GLU A 24 2.62 23.42 8.92
C GLU A 24 2.75 23.94 7.47
N LYS A 25 3.13 23.07 6.52
CA LYS A 25 3.34 23.47 5.12
C LYS A 25 2.04 23.60 4.36
N TYR A 26 1.05 22.77 4.70
CA TYR A 26 -0.30 22.85 4.18
C TYR A 26 -0.99 24.17 4.58
N ASN A 27 -0.94 24.51 5.87
CA ASN A 27 -1.53 25.75 6.41
C ASN A 27 -0.80 27.02 5.94
N ALA A 28 0.49 26.90 5.62
CA ALA A 28 1.25 27.97 4.97
C ALA A 28 0.98 28.09 3.46
N GLU A 29 0.12 27.23 2.89
CA GLU A 29 -0.21 27.18 1.46
C GLU A 29 1.01 27.02 0.55
N THR A 30 2.05 26.34 1.05
CA THR A 30 3.27 26.06 0.31
C THR A 30 3.23 24.65 -0.27
N ASN A 31 3.70 24.43 -1.50
CA ASN A 31 3.83 23.08 -2.08
C ASN A 31 5.20 22.44 -1.80
N LEU A 32 5.81 22.77 -0.64
CA LEU A 32 7.15 22.32 -0.28
C LEU A 32 7.12 21.03 0.54
N GLN A 33 8.06 20.13 0.26
CA GLN A 33 8.32 18.98 1.12
C GLN A 33 9.13 19.40 2.35
N CYS A 34 8.99 18.68 3.45
CA CYS A 34 9.88 18.83 4.59
C CYS A 34 11.25 18.19 4.28
N ASP A 35 12.31 18.74 4.89
CA ASP A 35 13.67 18.15 4.83
C ASP A 35 13.71 16.71 5.37
N ARG A 36 12.80 16.39 6.30
CA ARG A 36 12.62 15.05 6.87
C ARG A 36 11.24 14.51 6.52
N THR A 37 11.23 13.26 6.06
CA THR A 37 10.03 12.50 5.71
C THR A 37 9.95 11.25 6.59
N ASN A 38 8.78 11.00 7.17
CA ASN A 38 8.46 9.75 7.83
C ASN A 38 7.84 8.75 6.85
N ASN A 39 7.97 7.46 7.15
CA ASN A 39 7.28 6.40 6.42
C ASN A 39 6.21 5.79 7.32
N ASP A 40 5.03 5.58 6.76
CA ASP A 40 3.93 4.89 7.45
C ASP A 40 3.37 3.78 6.58
N ASP A 41 3.03 2.65 7.21
CA ASP A 41 2.61 1.43 6.54
C ASP A 41 1.12 1.17 6.78
N VAL A 42 0.34 1.19 5.71
CA VAL A 42 -1.07 0.85 5.71
C VAL A 42 -1.24 -0.58 5.21
N VAL A 43 -1.68 -1.47 6.11
CA VAL A 43 -1.94 -2.87 5.77
C VAL A 43 -3.22 -2.98 4.93
N SER A 44 -3.06 -3.46 3.70
CA SER A 44 -4.17 -3.76 2.80
C SER A 44 -4.72 -5.15 3.08
N ARG A 45 -6.05 -5.27 3.07
CA ARG A 45 -6.76 -6.56 3.15
C ARG A 45 -6.68 -7.36 1.84
N ASN A 46 -6.19 -6.75 0.78
CA ASN A 46 -6.14 -7.33 -0.55
C ASN A 46 -4.73 -7.80 -0.91
N TYR A 47 -4.65 -8.65 -1.94
CA TYR A 47 -3.41 -8.95 -2.64
C TYR A 47 -3.09 -7.79 -3.60
N CYS A 48 -1.82 -7.61 -3.95
CA CYS A 48 -1.46 -6.64 -4.99
C CYS A 48 -1.96 -7.12 -6.37
N SER A 49 -2.08 -6.20 -7.33
CA SER A 49 -2.61 -6.49 -8.68
C SER A 49 -1.86 -7.60 -9.43
N LYS A 50 -0.58 -7.83 -9.10
CA LYS A 50 0.22 -8.93 -9.67
C LYS A 50 -0.17 -10.30 -9.13
N HIS A 51 -0.65 -10.36 -7.89
CA HIS A 51 -1.02 -11.58 -7.19
C HIS A 51 -2.54 -11.73 -7.03
N MET A 52 -3.32 -10.79 -7.58
CA MET A 52 -4.77 -10.86 -7.65
C MET A 52 -5.16 -11.55 -8.97
N PRO A 53 -5.87 -12.69 -8.92
CA PRO A 53 -6.34 -13.35 -10.13
C PRO A 53 -7.30 -12.44 -10.91
N LYS A 54 -7.18 -12.43 -12.24
CA LYS A 54 -8.16 -11.77 -13.12
C LYS A 54 -9.41 -12.63 -13.20
N GLU A 55 -10.58 -12.01 -13.28
CA GLU A 55 -11.88 -12.71 -13.33
C GLU A 55 -11.92 -13.81 -14.41
N GLY A 56 -11.47 -13.52 -15.64
CA GLY A 56 -11.41 -14.50 -16.73
C GLY A 56 -10.30 -15.56 -16.63
N LYS A 57 -9.46 -15.51 -15.59
CA LYS A 57 -8.42 -16.51 -15.29
C LYS A 57 -8.62 -17.18 -13.94
N ALA A 58 -9.63 -16.76 -13.18
CA ALA A 58 -9.98 -17.38 -11.92
C ALA A 58 -10.70 -18.69 -12.23
N THR A 59 -10.00 -19.82 -12.12
CA THR A 59 -10.68 -21.09 -11.90
C THR A 59 -11.46 -20.93 -10.60
N THR A 60 -12.79 -21.02 -10.65
CA THR A 60 -13.70 -20.92 -9.50
C THR A 60 -13.44 -21.95 -8.40
N GLN A 61 -12.51 -22.87 -8.62
CA GLN A 61 -11.96 -23.74 -7.58
C GLN A 61 -11.00 -22.94 -6.70
N TYR A 62 -11.52 -22.51 -5.55
CA TYR A 62 -10.69 -22.26 -4.37
C TYR A 62 -9.99 -23.58 -4.01
N VAL A 63 -8.83 -23.85 -4.61
CA VAL A 63 -7.89 -24.84 -4.07
C VAL A 63 -7.39 -24.24 -2.78
N GLY A 64 -8.09 -24.55 -1.68
CA GLY A 64 -7.69 -24.17 -0.34
C GLY A 64 -6.21 -24.51 -0.15
N ARG A 65 -5.50 -23.66 0.61
CA ARG A 65 -4.09 -23.86 0.96
C ARG A 65 -3.87 -25.35 1.22
N GLN A 66 -3.17 -26.03 0.31
CA GLN A 66 -2.68 -27.36 0.60
C GLN A 66 -1.77 -27.20 1.81
N ALA A 67 -2.27 -27.63 2.96
CA ALA A 67 -1.43 -27.87 4.11
C ALA A 67 -0.54 -29.03 3.68
N ASN A 68 0.69 -28.73 3.26
CA ASN A 68 1.71 -29.75 3.09
C ASN A 68 1.86 -30.47 4.44
N ARG A 69 1.41 -31.71 4.48
CA ARG A 69 1.77 -32.72 5.48
C ARG A 69 2.48 -33.85 4.75
#